data_AF-A0A6S6G258-F1
#
_entry.id   AF-A0A6S6G258-F1
#
_cell.length_a   1.000
_cell.length_b   1.000
_cell.length_c   1.000
_cell.angle_alpha   90.00
_cell.angle_beta   90.00
_cell.angle_gamma   90.00
#
_symmetry.space_group_name_H-M   'P 1'
#
loop_
_entity.id
_entity.type
_entity.pdbx_description
1 polymer ?
#
loop_
_entity_poly.entity_id
_entity_poly.type
_entity_poly.pdbx_seq_one_letter_code
_entity_poly.pdbx_strand_id
1 'polypeptide(L)'
;MHFTPEQRGAWTEQTRDSPFNRWLRDEVNNRDGTLDLAKLHALAARFEIDAGRYAHLNPGQQRMNIGNRLRRIVRPHHFQGLGPQMSTVAEPRGSEPVTPQPQQSILDEDLHPDRSIVELLQLHASAIESLRLRGIVRTANAPIGDYAEHLFAQAFGWELEVNSAAGHDAVDPTTGTKYQIKARRLRLGLPSERQLSQIRALPELKFDQLAVVLFNTDFGIRRAALVPHATVSALAIYVAHVNAWRLIMDDAIWSINGVMDVTDQLRAAQAFMA
;
A
#
# COMPACT_ATOMS: atom_id res chain seq x y z
N MET A 1 -4.91 -6.66 -27.11
CA MET A 1 -3.79 -7.47 -27.62
C MET A 1 -4.01 -8.93 -27.22
N HIS A 2 -3.80 -9.87 -28.16
CA HIS A 2 -3.97 -11.32 -27.95
C HIS A 2 -2.69 -11.91 -27.34
N PHE A 3 -2.79 -12.55 -26.18
CA PHE A 3 -1.69 -13.26 -25.53
C PHE A 3 -1.53 -14.68 -26.10
N THR A 4 -0.30 -15.08 -26.41
CA THR A 4 -0.02 -16.44 -26.90
C THR A 4 -0.23 -17.49 -25.79
N PRO A 5 -0.50 -18.76 -26.16
CA PRO A 5 -0.69 -19.84 -25.19
C PRO A 5 0.53 -20.07 -24.27
N GLU A 6 1.77 -19.92 -24.76
CA GLU A 6 2.97 -20.10 -23.93
C GLU A 6 3.13 -19.02 -22.85
N GLN A 7 2.78 -17.76 -23.17
CA GLN A 7 2.84 -16.64 -22.21
C GLN A 7 1.79 -16.76 -21.10
N ARG A 8 0.64 -17.41 -21.38
CA ARG A 8 -0.35 -17.79 -20.37
C ARG A 8 0.14 -18.96 -19.49
N GLY A 9 0.92 -19.89 -20.04
CA GLY A 9 1.46 -21.04 -19.33
C GLY A 9 2.42 -20.66 -18.19
N ALA A 10 3.43 -19.84 -18.50
CA ALA A 10 4.43 -19.41 -17.51
C ALA A 10 3.84 -18.53 -16.39
N TRP A 11 2.83 -17.71 -16.69
CA TRP A 11 2.11 -16.90 -15.69
C TRP A 11 1.22 -17.74 -14.77
N THR A 12 0.65 -18.84 -15.28
CA THR A 12 -0.24 -19.72 -14.52
C THR A 12 0.54 -20.55 -13.48
N GLU A 13 1.75 -21.00 -13.81
CA GLU A 13 2.62 -21.75 -12.89
C GLU A 13 3.10 -20.93 -11.69
N GLN A 14 3.41 -19.64 -11.87
CA GLN A 14 3.90 -18.79 -10.77
C GLN A 14 2.80 -18.24 -9.83
N THR A 15 1.55 -18.12 -10.30
CA THR A 15 0.45 -17.54 -9.48
C THR A 15 -0.56 -18.57 -8.97
N ARG A 16 -0.90 -19.61 -9.75
CA ARG A 16 -1.87 -20.64 -9.35
C ARG A 16 -1.24 -21.67 -8.40
N ASP A 17 0.01 -22.05 -8.64
CA ASP A 17 0.68 -23.16 -7.97
C ASP A 17 1.71 -22.74 -6.91
N SER A 18 1.63 -21.51 -6.39
CA SER A 18 2.48 -21.09 -5.24
C SER A 18 2.41 -22.07 -4.05
N PRO A 19 3.48 -22.23 -3.24
CA PRO A 19 3.49 -23.14 -2.08
C PRO A 19 2.27 -22.95 -1.15
N PHE A 20 1.90 -21.70 -0.90
CA PHE A 20 0.69 -21.35 -0.16
C PHE A 20 -0.60 -21.83 -0.85
N ASN A 21 -0.72 -21.68 -2.17
CA ASN A 21 -1.93 -22.13 -2.89
C ASN A 21 -2.03 -23.65 -3.01
N ARG A 22 -0.90 -24.38 -2.99
CA ARG A 22 -0.88 -25.84 -2.87
C ARG A 22 -1.35 -26.26 -1.49
N TRP A 23 -0.71 -25.76 -0.43
CA TRP A 23 -1.12 -26.01 0.95
C TRP A 23 -2.59 -25.65 1.20
N LEU A 24 -3.04 -24.47 0.75
CA LEU A 24 -4.42 -24.06 0.94
C LEU A 24 -5.39 -25.01 0.22
N ARG A 25 -5.06 -25.50 -0.99
CA ARG A 25 -5.87 -26.53 -1.67
C ARG A 25 -5.89 -27.83 -0.89
N ASP A 26 -4.76 -28.27 -0.36
CA ASP A 26 -4.66 -29.52 0.40
C ASP A 26 -5.51 -29.47 1.68
N GLU A 27 -5.60 -28.31 2.33
CA GLU A 27 -6.41 -28.12 3.54
C GLU A 27 -7.92 -28.01 3.25
N VAL A 28 -8.33 -27.40 2.13
CA VAL A 28 -9.73 -26.98 1.91
C VAL A 28 -10.42 -27.69 0.76
N ASN A 29 -9.73 -28.51 -0.04
CA ASN A 29 -10.37 -29.27 -1.10
C ASN A 29 -10.72 -30.69 -0.65
N ASN A 30 -11.69 -31.29 -1.33
CA ASN A 30 -12.02 -32.70 -1.23
C ASN A 30 -11.07 -33.55 -2.07
N ARG A 31 -11.14 -34.88 -1.90
CA ARG A 31 -10.31 -35.83 -2.66
C ARG A 31 -10.54 -35.75 -4.18
N ASP A 32 -11.71 -35.27 -4.60
CA ASP A 32 -12.06 -35.03 -6.00
C ASP A 32 -11.57 -33.66 -6.53
N GLY A 33 -10.88 -32.87 -5.70
CA GLY A 33 -10.37 -31.55 -6.05
C GLY A 33 -11.38 -30.41 -5.92
N THR A 34 -12.62 -30.67 -5.52
CA THR A 34 -13.64 -29.63 -5.30
C THR A 34 -13.39 -28.87 -4.01
N LEU A 35 -13.75 -27.58 -3.98
CA LEU A 35 -13.65 -26.75 -2.77
C LEU A 35 -14.69 -27.18 -1.73
N ASP A 36 -14.23 -27.48 -0.52
CA ASP A 36 -15.08 -27.71 0.65
C ASP A 36 -15.19 -26.42 1.48
N LEU A 37 -16.38 -25.80 1.43
CA LEU A 37 -16.63 -24.56 2.17
C LEU A 37 -16.57 -24.74 3.68
N ALA A 38 -16.97 -25.91 4.20
CA ALA A 38 -16.92 -26.17 5.63
C ALA A 38 -15.47 -26.25 6.10
N LYS A 39 -14.58 -26.91 5.34
CA LYS A 39 -13.13 -26.91 5.63
C LYS A 39 -12.50 -25.54 5.51
N LEU A 40 -12.88 -24.75 4.49
CA LEU A 40 -12.40 -23.38 4.35
C LEU A 40 -12.80 -22.50 5.54
N HIS A 41 -14.04 -22.61 6.02
CA HIS A 41 -14.54 -21.86 7.17
C HIS A 41 -13.90 -22.34 8.48
N ALA A 42 -13.71 -23.65 8.66
CA ALA A 42 -13.00 -24.21 9.80
C ALA A 42 -11.53 -23.76 9.83
N LEU A 43 -10.85 -23.75 8.68
CA LEU A 43 -9.50 -23.23 8.54
C LEU A 43 -9.47 -21.72 8.85
N ALA A 44 -10.43 -20.95 8.34
CA ALA A 44 -10.55 -19.53 8.67
C ALA A 44 -10.69 -19.30 10.18
N ALA A 45 -11.55 -20.07 10.86
CA ALA A 45 -11.76 -19.97 12.29
C ALA A 45 -10.50 -20.28 13.13
N ARG A 46 -9.67 -21.24 12.70
CA ARG A 46 -8.37 -21.56 13.35
C ARG A 46 -7.40 -20.37 13.36
N PHE A 47 -7.57 -19.42 12.43
CA PHE A 47 -6.78 -18.19 12.34
C PHE A 47 -7.61 -16.95 12.70
N GLU A 48 -8.71 -17.14 13.45
CA GLU A 48 -9.59 -16.06 13.94
C GLU A 48 -10.19 -15.19 12.82
N ILE A 49 -10.34 -15.76 11.62
CA ILE A 49 -11.00 -15.10 10.49
C ILE A 49 -12.49 -15.41 10.53
N ASP A 50 -13.31 -14.38 10.76
CA ASP A 50 -14.77 -14.46 10.62
C ASP A 50 -15.17 -14.67 9.14
N ALA A 51 -15.49 -15.92 8.81
CA ALA A 51 -15.96 -16.33 7.49
C ALA A 51 -17.41 -15.89 7.20
N GLY A 52 -18.20 -15.59 8.23
CA GLY A 52 -19.60 -15.14 8.09
C GLY A 52 -19.73 -13.83 7.32
N ARG A 53 -18.69 -12.98 7.37
CA ARG A 53 -18.57 -11.76 6.55
C ARG A 53 -18.68 -12.01 5.04
N TYR A 54 -18.43 -13.24 4.59
CA TYR A 54 -18.42 -13.61 3.18
C TYR A 54 -19.59 -14.51 2.77
N ALA A 55 -20.53 -14.80 3.68
CA ALA A 55 -21.62 -15.73 3.42
C ALA A 55 -22.50 -15.35 2.21
N HIS A 56 -22.57 -14.06 1.87
CA HIS A 56 -23.31 -13.53 0.72
C HIS A 56 -22.60 -13.74 -0.64
N LEU A 57 -21.34 -14.20 -0.65
CA LEU A 57 -20.54 -14.41 -1.86
C LEU A 57 -20.61 -15.86 -2.34
N ASN A 58 -20.33 -16.09 -3.62
CA ASN A 58 -20.24 -17.46 -4.14
C ASN A 58 -19.01 -18.21 -3.58
N PRO A 59 -18.98 -19.56 -3.62
CA PRO A 59 -17.93 -20.35 -2.97
C PRO A 59 -16.50 -19.98 -3.41
N GLY A 60 -16.29 -19.70 -4.70
CA GLY A 60 -15.00 -19.29 -5.23
C GLY A 60 -14.55 -17.91 -4.73
N GLN A 61 -15.49 -16.97 -4.64
CA GLN A 61 -15.25 -15.64 -4.07
C GLN A 61 -14.97 -15.71 -2.56
N GLN A 62 -15.65 -16.59 -1.83
CA GLN A 62 -15.34 -16.83 -0.40
C GLN A 62 -13.92 -17.36 -0.25
N ARG A 63 -13.53 -18.38 -1.02
CA ARG A 63 -12.16 -18.92 -1.03
C ARG A 63 -11.13 -17.86 -1.36
N MET A 64 -11.39 -17.01 -2.35
CA MET A 64 -10.47 -15.94 -2.72
C MET A 64 -10.25 -14.96 -1.57
N ASN A 65 -11.32 -14.46 -0.97
CA ASN A 65 -11.24 -13.45 0.09
C ASN A 65 -10.65 -14.03 1.39
N ILE A 66 -11.07 -15.22 1.79
CA ILE A 66 -10.54 -15.92 2.97
C ILE A 66 -9.08 -16.31 2.73
N GLY A 67 -8.74 -16.84 1.55
CA GLY A 67 -7.37 -17.21 1.18
C GLY A 67 -6.41 -16.03 1.20
N ASN A 68 -6.85 -14.84 0.76
CA ASN A 68 -6.06 -13.62 0.86
C ASN A 68 -5.81 -13.18 2.30
N ARG A 69 -6.77 -13.42 3.21
CA ARG A 69 -6.56 -13.18 4.65
C ARG A 69 -5.62 -14.21 5.27
N LEU A 70 -5.83 -15.49 4.98
CA LEU A 70 -4.95 -16.57 5.43
C LEU A 70 -3.50 -16.34 4.98
N ARG A 71 -3.28 -15.87 3.75
CA ARG A 71 -1.93 -15.58 3.23
C ARG A 71 -1.16 -14.53 4.05
N ARG A 72 -1.88 -13.66 4.77
CA ARG A 72 -1.28 -12.61 5.61
C ARG A 72 -0.99 -13.07 7.03
N ILE A 73 -1.64 -14.15 7.48
CA ILE A 73 -1.61 -14.62 8.88
C ILE A 73 -0.80 -15.92 9.00
N VAL A 74 -0.94 -16.82 8.03
CA VAL A 74 -0.26 -18.11 8.04
C VAL A 74 1.23 -17.89 7.76
N ARG A 75 2.07 -18.24 8.72
CA ARG A 75 3.53 -18.09 8.60
C ARG A 75 4.11 -19.11 7.61
N PRO A 76 5.20 -18.79 6.88
CA PRO A 76 5.77 -19.67 5.86
C PRO A 76 6.08 -21.10 6.31
N HIS A 77 6.49 -21.32 7.56
CA HIS A 77 6.79 -22.66 8.09
C HIS A 77 5.57 -23.59 8.17
N HIS A 78 4.33 -23.08 8.07
CA HIS A 78 3.13 -23.92 7.99
C HIS A 78 2.92 -24.55 6.60
N PHE A 79 3.55 -24.01 5.55
CA PHE A 79 3.39 -24.48 4.17
C PHE A 79 4.72 -24.62 3.41
N GLN A 80 5.84 -24.51 4.10
CA GLN A 80 7.18 -24.81 3.62
C GLN A 80 7.81 -25.85 4.55
N GLY A 81 7.99 -27.08 4.06
CA GLY A 81 8.75 -28.09 4.79
C GLY A 81 9.02 -29.36 3.97
N LEU A 82 10.29 -29.56 3.59
CA LEU A 82 11.08 -30.78 3.83
C LEU A 82 12.58 -30.55 3.52
N GLY A 83 13.38 -30.33 4.59
CA GLY A 83 14.82 -30.68 4.72
C GLY A 83 15.89 -29.56 4.69
N PRO A 84 17.06 -29.71 5.37
CA PRO A 84 17.40 -30.45 6.60
C PRO A 84 17.88 -29.53 7.77
N GLN A 85 18.01 -30.12 8.96
CA GLN A 85 18.33 -29.47 10.24
C GLN A 85 19.70 -28.76 10.31
N MET A 86 19.77 -27.64 11.03
CA MET A 86 20.92 -27.24 11.85
C MET A 86 20.48 -26.52 13.14
N SER A 87 20.76 -27.17 14.26
CA SER A 87 21.43 -26.69 15.48
C SER A 87 21.05 -25.35 16.12
N THR A 88 20.39 -25.46 17.26
CA THR A 88 20.57 -24.69 18.53
C THR A 88 21.39 -23.40 18.48
N VAL A 89 20.74 -22.24 18.61
CA VAL A 89 21.27 -21.07 19.36
C VAL A 89 20.11 -20.35 20.08
N ALA A 90 20.40 -20.01 21.33
CA ALA A 90 19.65 -19.35 22.40
C ALA A 90 18.43 -18.44 22.09
N GLU A 91 17.44 -18.54 22.97
CA GLU A 91 16.34 -17.59 23.17
C GLU A 91 16.83 -16.14 23.35
N PRO A 92 16.20 -15.14 22.71
CA PRO A 92 16.18 -13.80 23.27
C PRO A 92 15.05 -13.71 24.29
N ARG A 93 15.43 -13.36 25.52
CA ARG A 93 14.52 -12.99 26.61
C ARG A 93 13.64 -11.81 26.19
N GLY A 94 12.35 -11.94 26.49
CA GLY A 94 11.42 -10.88 26.85
C GLY A 94 11.49 -9.58 26.04
N SER A 95 10.75 -9.52 24.92
CA SER A 95 10.09 -8.28 24.55
C SER A 95 8.67 -8.35 25.11
N GLU A 96 8.40 -7.56 26.15
CA GLU A 96 7.03 -7.33 26.61
C GLU A 96 6.13 -6.93 25.43
N PRO A 97 4.83 -7.30 25.45
CA PRO A 97 3.88 -6.79 24.47
C PRO A 97 3.87 -5.27 24.58
N VAL A 98 4.46 -4.60 23.60
CA VAL A 98 4.27 -3.16 23.40
C VAL A 98 2.79 -2.99 23.08
N THR A 99 2.05 -2.67 24.14
CA THR A 99 0.66 -2.23 24.03
C THR A 99 0.69 -1.02 23.11
N PRO A 100 -0.10 -0.97 22.01
CA PRO A 100 -0.17 0.23 21.21
C PRO A 100 -0.69 1.34 22.11
N GLN A 101 0.22 2.22 22.53
CA GLN A 101 -0.19 3.41 23.26
C GLN A 101 -1.05 4.23 22.31
N PRO A 102 -2.23 4.70 22.74
CA PRO A 102 -3.00 5.64 21.96
C PRO A 102 -2.12 6.86 21.71
N GLN A 103 -1.73 7.10 20.46
CA GLN A 103 -1.26 8.42 20.06
C GLN A 103 -2.42 9.37 20.35
N GLN A 104 -2.33 10.11 21.45
CA GLN A 104 -3.20 11.25 21.71
C GLN A 104 -3.14 12.13 20.47
N SER A 105 -4.30 12.34 19.85
CA SER A 105 -4.38 13.07 18.60
C SER A 105 -4.10 14.53 18.92
N ILE A 106 -2.98 15.04 18.42
CA ILE A 106 -2.58 16.46 18.53
C ILE A 106 -3.68 17.40 17.98
N LEU A 107 -4.62 16.85 17.21
CA LEU A 107 -5.69 17.61 16.56
C LEU A 107 -6.84 17.98 17.49
N ASP A 108 -7.00 17.35 18.66
CA ASP A 108 -8.14 17.65 19.53
C ASP A 108 -8.02 19.03 20.20
N GLU A 109 -6.81 19.55 20.39
CA GLU A 109 -6.55 20.89 20.95
C GLU A 109 -6.75 22.01 19.91
N ASP A 110 -6.61 21.72 18.61
CA ASP A 110 -6.76 22.67 17.50
C ASP A 110 -8.17 22.62 16.85
N LEU A 111 -9.10 21.86 17.42
CA LEU A 111 -10.50 21.95 17.00
C LEU A 111 -11.01 23.36 17.31
N HIS A 112 -11.72 23.97 16.37
CA HIS A 112 -12.31 25.30 16.53
C HIS A 112 -13.83 25.18 16.75
N PRO A 113 -14.32 24.69 17.90
CA PRO A 113 -15.75 24.46 18.15
C PRO A 113 -16.56 25.75 18.14
N ASP A 114 -15.91 26.88 18.43
CA ASP A 114 -16.54 28.21 18.49
C ASP A 114 -16.65 28.89 17.12
N ARG A 115 -16.07 28.32 16.06
CA ARG A 115 -16.15 28.89 14.71
C ARG A 115 -17.38 28.35 13.97
N SER A 116 -18.09 29.25 13.31
CA SER A 116 -19.14 28.89 12.36
C SER A 116 -18.58 28.11 11.17
N ILE A 117 -19.47 27.40 10.47
CA ILE A 117 -19.13 26.68 9.24
C ILE A 117 -18.45 27.61 8.22
N VAL A 118 -18.93 28.85 8.09
CA VAL A 118 -18.37 29.83 7.14
C VAL A 118 -16.96 30.23 7.55
N GLU A 119 -16.71 30.48 8.83
CA GLU A 119 -15.37 30.84 9.33
C GLU A 119 -14.36 29.70 9.17
N LEU A 120 -14.81 28.45 9.32
CA LEU A 120 -13.98 27.27 9.06
C LEU A 120 -13.63 27.15 7.57
N LEU A 121 -14.58 27.39 6.67
CA LEU A 121 -14.34 27.38 5.22
C LEU A 121 -13.42 28.54 4.79
N GLN A 122 -13.58 29.72 5.39
CA GLN A 122 -12.70 30.87 5.15
C GLN A 122 -11.27 30.61 5.64
N LEU A 123 -11.11 30.01 6.82
CA LEU A 123 -9.81 29.59 7.34
C LEU A 123 -9.16 28.56 6.41
N HIS A 124 -9.91 27.57 5.95
CA HIS A 124 -9.43 26.58 4.98
C HIS A 124 -8.95 27.25 3.68
N ALA A 125 -9.76 28.15 3.11
CA ALA A 125 -9.40 28.86 1.88
C ALA A 125 -8.15 29.73 2.06
N SER A 126 -8.03 30.45 3.18
CA SER A 126 -6.86 31.28 3.49
C SER A 126 -5.59 30.44 3.69
N ALA A 127 -5.70 29.29 4.35
CA ALA A 127 -4.58 28.36 4.52
C ALA A 127 -4.10 27.81 3.17
N ILE A 128 -5.02 27.38 2.30
CA ILE A 128 -4.71 26.89 0.95
C ILE A 128 -4.05 27.99 0.10
N GLU A 129 -4.56 29.22 0.15
CA GLU A 129 -3.95 30.35 -0.57
C GLU A 129 -2.54 30.67 -0.05
N SER A 130 -2.34 30.58 1.26
CA SER A 130 -1.02 30.75 1.87
C SER A 130 -0.02 29.67 1.44
N LEU A 131 -0.48 28.42 1.26
CA LEU A 131 0.35 27.34 0.70
C LEU A 131 0.67 27.57 -0.78
N ARG A 132 -0.30 28.09 -1.54
CA ARG A 132 -0.13 28.41 -2.97
C ARG A 132 0.90 29.52 -3.16
N LEU A 133 0.85 30.58 -2.35
CA LEU A 133 1.83 31.67 -2.39
C LEU A 133 3.25 31.22 -2.02
N ARG A 134 3.37 30.18 -1.19
CA ARG A 134 4.66 29.52 -0.88
C ARG A 134 5.08 28.49 -1.92
N GLY A 135 4.30 28.33 -2.99
CA GLY A 135 4.57 27.40 -4.08
C GLY A 135 4.42 25.92 -3.69
N ILE A 136 3.67 25.59 -2.63
CA ILE A 136 3.49 24.19 -2.17
C ILE A 136 2.31 23.50 -2.86
N VAL A 137 1.29 24.26 -3.26
CA VAL A 137 0.13 23.73 -3.99
C VAL A 137 -0.11 24.52 -5.26
N ARG A 138 -0.56 23.82 -6.30
CA ARG A 138 -0.89 24.39 -7.61
C ARG A 138 -2.37 24.76 -7.71
N THR A 139 -3.25 24.04 -7.00
CA THR A 139 -4.71 24.24 -7.05
C THR A 139 -5.31 24.47 -5.67
N ALA A 140 -6.58 24.92 -5.64
CA ALA A 140 -7.33 25.10 -4.40
C ALA A 140 -7.87 23.78 -3.79
N ASN A 141 -7.48 22.62 -4.33
CA ASN A 141 -7.89 21.31 -3.83
C ASN A 141 -7.07 20.88 -2.60
N ALA A 142 -7.46 19.75 -2.00
CA ALA A 142 -6.74 19.18 -0.88
C ALA A 142 -5.23 19.01 -1.21
N PRO A 143 -4.33 19.53 -0.36
CA PRO A 143 -2.94 19.82 -0.72
C PRO A 143 -2.03 18.59 -0.82
N ILE A 144 -2.58 17.39 -0.58
CA ILE A 144 -1.77 16.21 -0.25
C ILE A 144 -0.91 15.70 -1.41
N GLY A 145 -1.40 15.82 -2.65
CA GLY A 145 -0.66 15.40 -3.84
C GLY A 145 0.51 16.34 -4.08
N ASP A 146 0.20 17.62 -4.30
CA ASP A 146 1.18 18.68 -4.52
C ASP A 146 2.22 18.72 -3.38
N TYR A 147 1.79 18.65 -2.11
CA TYR A 147 2.73 18.63 -0.99
C TYR A 147 3.68 17.44 -1.03
N ALA A 148 3.20 16.25 -1.41
CA ALA A 148 4.06 15.09 -1.59
C ALA A 148 5.06 15.29 -2.73
N GLU A 149 4.63 15.87 -3.85
CA GLU A 149 5.54 16.22 -4.96
C GLU A 149 6.67 17.13 -4.48
N HIS A 150 6.33 18.21 -3.76
CA HIS A 150 7.31 19.14 -3.22
C HIS A 150 8.26 18.49 -2.22
N LEU A 151 7.77 17.61 -1.35
CA LEU A 151 8.63 16.89 -0.40
C LEU A 151 9.64 15.99 -1.11
N PHE A 152 9.22 15.24 -2.13
CA PHE A 152 10.12 14.38 -2.89
C PHE A 152 11.12 15.20 -3.71
N ALA A 153 10.67 16.27 -4.38
CA ALA A 153 11.56 17.18 -5.10
C ALA A 153 12.60 17.81 -4.16
N GLN A 154 12.20 18.27 -2.98
CA GLN A 154 13.11 18.83 -1.98
C GLN A 154 14.08 17.79 -1.41
N ALA A 155 13.62 16.56 -1.16
CA ALA A 155 14.45 15.50 -0.59
C ALA A 155 15.52 14.97 -1.55
N PHE A 156 15.22 14.93 -2.85
CA PHE A 156 16.05 14.25 -3.85
C PHE A 156 16.54 15.13 -5.00
N GLY A 157 16.16 16.41 -5.04
CA GLY A 157 16.51 17.32 -6.13
C GLY A 157 15.83 16.96 -7.46
N TRP A 158 14.65 16.33 -7.40
CA TRP A 158 13.90 15.99 -8.61
C TRP A 158 13.24 17.20 -9.25
N GLU A 159 13.11 17.17 -10.55
CA GLU A 159 12.36 18.15 -11.32
C GLU A 159 10.90 17.67 -11.45
N LEU A 160 9.96 18.51 -11.02
CA LEU A 160 8.53 18.20 -11.11
C LEU A 160 8.04 18.42 -12.54
N GLU A 161 7.25 17.47 -13.02
CA GLU A 161 6.61 17.60 -14.32
C GLU A 161 5.47 18.63 -14.27
N VAL A 162 5.42 19.46 -15.31
CA VAL A 162 4.46 20.55 -15.42
C VAL A 162 3.17 20.06 -16.07
N ASN A 163 3.26 19.03 -16.93
CA ASN A 163 2.15 18.51 -17.71
C ASN A 163 1.74 17.09 -17.26
N SER A 164 0.49 16.95 -16.82
CA SER A 164 -0.09 15.67 -16.41
C SER A 164 -0.23 14.62 -17.52
N ALA A 165 0.16 14.96 -18.76
CA ALA A 165 0.12 14.06 -19.91
C ALA A 165 1.32 13.09 -19.98
N ALA A 166 2.40 13.34 -19.22
CA ALA A 166 3.64 12.58 -19.32
C ALA A 166 3.59 11.20 -18.63
N GLY A 167 2.57 10.95 -17.79
CA GLY A 167 2.37 9.68 -17.07
C GLY A 167 3.33 9.42 -15.91
N HIS A 168 4.04 10.46 -15.47
CA HIS A 168 4.88 10.54 -14.28
C HIS A 168 4.81 11.97 -13.73
N ASP A 169 5.17 12.15 -12.46
CA ASP A 169 5.03 13.44 -11.75
C ASP A 169 6.39 14.13 -11.54
N ALA A 170 7.50 13.38 -11.56
CA ALA A 170 8.84 13.94 -11.39
C ALA A 170 9.91 13.13 -12.13
N VAL A 171 11.04 13.76 -12.40
CA VAL A 171 12.22 13.14 -13.01
C VAL A 171 13.46 13.48 -12.18
N ASP A 172 14.34 12.51 -11.97
CA ASP A 172 15.69 12.79 -11.49
C ASP A 172 16.54 13.32 -12.66
N PRO A 173 16.98 14.58 -12.65
CA PRO A 173 17.71 15.18 -13.76
C PRO A 173 19.09 14.53 -13.99
N THR A 174 19.64 13.85 -12.98
CA THR A 174 20.97 13.23 -13.07
C THR A 174 20.89 11.86 -13.75
N THR A 175 19.86 11.07 -13.41
CA THR A 175 19.72 9.68 -13.87
C THR A 175 18.70 9.52 -15.00
N GLY A 176 17.80 10.50 -15.18
CA GLY A 176 16.64 10.41 -16.06
C GLY A 176 15.52 9.51 -15.53
N THR A 177 15.63 9.02 -14.29
CA THR A 177 14.62 8.13 -13.69
C THR A 177 13.30 8.88 -13.51
N LYS A 178 12.20 8.27 -13.95
CA LYS A 178 10.84 8.84 -13.88
C LYS A 178 10.09 8.30 -12.67
N TYR A 179 9.45 9.20 -11.94
CA TYR A 179 8.74 8.90 -10.71
C TYR A 179 7.26 9.26 -10.85
N GLN A 180 6.39 8.32 -10.51
CA GLN A 180 5.00 8.64 -10.17
C GLN A 180 4.92 8.79 -8.65
N ILE A 181 4.32 9.88 -8.18
CA ILE A 181 4.17 10.22 -6.77
C ILE A 181 2.72 9.94 -6.33
N LYS A 182 2.56 9.25 -5.20
CA LYS A 182 1.24 8.99 -4.59
C LYS A 182 1.31 9.22 -3.09
N ALA A 183 0.23 9.74 -2.53
CA ALA A 183 0.16 10.08 -1.13
C ALA A 183 -1.16 9.68 -0.46
N ARG A 184 -1.11 9.39 0.84
CA ARG A 184 -2.30 9.13 1.69
C ARG A 184 -2.12 9.73 3.08
N ARG A 185 -3.17 10.33 3.61
CA ARG A 185 -3.26 10.81 5.00
C ARG A 185 -4.06 9.80 5.81
N LEU A 186 -3.44 9.23 6.84
CA LEU A 186 -4.03 8.20 7.68
C LEU A 186 -4.69 8.85 8.89
N ARG A 187 -6.00 8.65 9.04
CA ARG A 187 -6.79 9.29 10.11
C ARG A 187 -7.24 8.28 11.15
N LEU A 188 -7.68 7.11 10.68
CA LEU A 188 -8.31 6.08 11.51
C LEU A 188 -7.39 4.88 11.76
N GLY A 189 -6.21 4.85 11.13
CA GLY A 189 -5.27 3.73 11.22
C GLY A 189 -5.77 2.47 10.50
N LEU A 190 -6.80 2.61 9.66
CA LEU A 190 -7.39 1.47 8.97
C LEU A 190 -6.54 1.06 7.75
N PRO A 191 -6.37 -0.24 7.47
CA PRO A 191 -5.61 -0.68 6.30
C PRO A 191 -6.11 -0.12 4.96
N SER A 192 -7.41 0.15 4.83
CA SER A 192 -8.01 0.75 3.64
C SER A 192 -7.55 2.19 3.37
N GLU A 193 -7.09 2.91 4.40
CA GLU A 193 -6.58 4.28 4.25
C GLU A 193 -5.25 4.34 3.50
N ARG A 194 -4.55 3.20 3.40
CA ARG A 194 -3.28 3.05 2.68
C ARG A 194 -3.47 2.67 1.21
N GLN A 195 -4.71 2.52 0.74
CA GLN A 195 -5.01 2.30 -0.67
C GLN A 195 -4.63 3.54 -1.48
N LEU A 196 -3.83 3.42 -2.54
CA LEU A 196 -3.50 4.56 -3.39
C LEU A 196 -4.69 4.92 -4.30
N SER A 197 -4.65 6.13 -4.87
CA SER A 197 -5.51 6.45 -6.01
C SER A 197 -5.15 5.54 -7.19
N GLN A 198 -6.09 5.39 -8.13
CA GLN A 198 -5.91 4.41 -9.19
C GLN A 198 -4.69 4.75 -10.06
N ILE A 199 -3.89 3.73 -10.38
CA ILE A 199 -2.78 3.82 -11.31
C ILE A 199 -3.28 3.39 -12.68
N ARG A 200 -3.27 4.29 -13.66
CA ARG A 200 -3.72 4.00 -15.04
C ARG A 200 -2.52 3.63 -15.90
N ALA A 201 -2.77 2.91 -17.00
CA ALA A 201 -1.74 2.60 -17.99
C ALA A 201 -0.48 1.94 -17.40
N LEU A 202 -0.60 1.19 -16.29
CA LEU A 202 0.55 0.57 -15.62
C LEU A 202 1.42 -0.28 -16.57
N PRO A 203 0.85 -1.09 -17.50
CA PRO A 203 1.66 -1.85 -18.47
C PRO A 203 2.46 -1.00 -19.47
N GLU A 204 2.18 0.30 -19.60
CA GLU A 204 2.84 1.19 -20.56
C GLU A 204 4.18 1.76 -20.06
N LEU A 205 4.63 1.39 -18.84
CA LEU A 205 5.94 1.78 -18.29
C LEU A 205 6.19 3.31 -18.33
N LYS A 206 5.18 4.11 -17.97
CA LYS A 206 5.30 5.58 -17.99
C LYS A 206 6.20 6.16 -16.91
N PHE A 207 6.51 5.38 -15.88
CA PHE A 207 7.41 5.70 -14.78
C PHE A 207 8.25 4.47 -14.42
N ASP A 208 9.42 4.69 -13.83
CA ASP A 208 10.35 3.64 -13.41
C ASP A 208 10.15 3.25 -11.94
N GLN A 209 9.81 4.23 -11.11
CA GLN A 209 9.65 4.10 -9.67
C GLN A 209 8.36 4.78 -9.21
N LEU A 210 7.66 4.15 -8.27
CA LEU A 210 6.54 4.74 -7.56
C LEU A 210 7.04 5.29 -6.22
N ALA A 211 7.04 6.61 -6.09
CA ALA A 211 7.34 7.31 -4.87
C ALA A 211 6.06 7.47 -4.03
N VAL A 212 6.09 6.98 -2.80
CA VAL A 212 4.91 6.96 -1.93
C VAL A 212 5.21 7.60 -0.59
N VAL A 213 4.28 8.43 -0.12
CA VAL A 213 4.29 8.95 1.25
C VAL A 213 2.96 8.69 1.97
N LEU A 214 3.06 8.16 3.19
CA LEU A 214 1.97 8.02 4.14
C LEU A 214 2.13 9.06 5.24
N PHE A 215 1.16 9.96 5.33
CA PHE A 215 1.11 11.00 6.35
C PHE A 215 0.32 10.57 7.58
N ASN A 216 0.74 11.07 8.73
CA ASN A 216 -0.07 11.13 9.94
C ASN A 216 -1.24 12.11 9.75
N THR A 217 -2.14 12.15 10.73
CA THR A 217 -3.31 13.04 10.68
C THR A 217 -2.91 14.51 10.72
N ASP A 218 -1.76 14.87 11.26
CA ASP A 218 -1.20 16.23 11.31
C ASP A 218 -0.31 16.59 10.09
N PHE A 219 -0.30 15.77 9.04
CA PHE A 219 0.63 15.87 7.90
C PHE A 219 2.11 15.55 8.23
N GLY A 220 2.44 15.07 9.43
CA GLY A 220 3.77 14.51 9.72
C GLY A 220 4.05 13.25 8.89
N ILE A 221 5.31 13.01 8.52
CA ILE A 221 5.69 11.81 7.74
C ILE A 221 5.63 10.54 8.61
N ARG A 222 4.67 9.65 8.30
CA ARG A 222 4.58 8.33 8.94
C ARG A 222 5.55 7.33 8.32
N ARG A 223 5.47 7.14 7.00
CA ARG A 223 6.37 6.29 6.21
C ARG A 223 6.47 6.81 4.78
N ALA A 224 7.60 6.57 4.14
CA ALA A 224 7.77 6.80 2.71
C ALA A 224 8.59 5.68 2.05
N ALA A 225 8.35 5.45 0.76
CA ALA A 225 9.04 4.42 -0.01
C ALA A 225 9.24 4.83 -1.48
N LEU A 226 10.33 4.34 -2.07
CA LEU A 226 10.47 4.21 -3.52
C LEU A 226 10.26 2.74 -3.88
N VAL A 227 9.26 2.47 -4.72
CA VAL A 227 8.84 1.13 -5.10
C VAL A 227 9.09 0.93 -6.60
N PRO A 228 9.93 -0.05 -7.01
CA PRO A 228 10.19 -0.30 -8.42
C PRO A 228 8.91 -0.61 -9.19
N HIS A 229 8.81 -0.16 -10.45
CA HIS A 229 7.66 -0.43 -11.30
C HIS A 229 7.33 -1.94 -11.38
N ALA A 230 8.35 -2.80 -11.48
CA ALA A 230 8.18 -4.25 -11.46
C ALA A 230 7.47 -4.74 -10.18
N THR A 231 7.83 -4.20 -9.02
CA THR A 231 7.19 -4.50 -7.74
C THR A 231 5.76 -3.96 -7.71
N VAL A 232 5.52 -2.75 -8.20
CA VAL A 232 4.16 -2.19 -8.33
C VAL A 232 3.29 -3.09 -9.21
N SER A 233 3.80 -3.53 -10.36
CA SER A 233 3.11 -4.40 -11.30
C SER A 233 2.79 -5.78 -10.73
N ALA A 234 3.67 -6.33 -9.90
CA ALA A 234 3.46 -7.61 -9.22
C ALA A 234 2.40 -7.54 -8.11
N LEU A 235 2.28 -6.40 -7.43
CA LEU A 235 1.40 -6.23 -6.27
C LEU A 235 0.05 -5.58 -6.59
N ALA A 236 -0.01 -4.77 -7.64
CA ALA A 236 -1.23 -4.04 -7.98
C ALA A 236 -2.29 -4.97 -8.58
N ILE A 237 -3.55 -4.71 -8.22
CA ILE A 237 -4.70 -5.48 -8.69
C ILE A 237 -5.42 -4.67 -9.77
N TYR A 238 -5.56 -5.25 -10.96
CA TYR A 238 -6.36 -4.64 -12.02
C TYR A 238 -7.85 -4.64 -11.68
N VAL A 239 -8.50 -3.48 -11.84
CA VAL A 239 -9.92 -3.27 -11.60
C VAL A 239 -10.58 -2.88 -12.91
N ALA A 240 -11.20 -3.87 -13.56
CA ALA A 240 -11.75 -3.74 -14.92
C ALA A 240 -12.76 -2.59 -15.06
N HIS A 241 -13.64 -2.40 -14.08
CA HIS A 241 -14.70 -1.39 -14.14
C HIS A 241 -14.17 0.05 -14.27
N VAL A 242 -13.01 0.35 -13.68
CA VAL A 242 -12.39 1.68 -13.74
C VAL A 242 -11.17 1.72 -14.68
N ASN A 243 -10.92 0.63 -15.39
CA ASN A 243 -9.77 0.43 -16.28
C ASN A 243 -8.45 0.91 -15.63
N ALA A 244 -8.20 0.47 -14.40
CA ALA A 244 -7.05 0.95 -13.64
C ALA A 244 -6.59 -0.04 -12.58
N TRP A 245 -5.43 0.22 -12.00
CA TRP A 245 -4.76 -0.64 -11.05
C TRP A 245 -4.86 -0.07 -9.64
N ARG A 246 -5.13 -0.95 -8.68
CA ARG A 246 -5.26 -0.63 -7.27
C ARG A 246 -4.10 -1.23 -6.50
N LEU A 247 -3.37 -0.40 -5.77
CA LEU A 247 -2.31 -0.81 -4.85
C LEU A 247 -2.65 -0.34 -3.42
N ILE A 248 -2.33 -1.16 -2.42
CA ILE A 248 -2.45 -0.82 -1.00
C ILE A 248 -1.06 -0.86 -0.40
N MET A 249 -0.67 0.21 0.29
CA MET A 249 0.67 0.35 0.87
C MET A 249 0.76 -0.29 2.26
N ASP A 250 0.64 -1.61 2.29
CA ASP A 250 0.83 -2.39 3.51
C ASP A 250 2.30 -2.41 3.95
N ASP A 251 2.55 -2.70 5.23
CA ASP A 251 3.90 -2.64 5.79
C ASP A 251 4.85 -3.71 5.23
N ALA A 252 4.33 -4.81 4.66
CA ALA A 252 5.16 -5.86 4.08
C ALA A 252 5.82 -5.42 2.77
N ILE A 253 5.29 -4.39 2.09
CA ILE A 253 5.92 -3.82 0.89
C ILE A 253 7.34 -3.33 1.18
N TRP A 254 7.59 -2.75 2.36
CA TRP A 254 8.92 -2.26 2.73
C TRP A 254 9.95 -3.37 2.95
N SER A 255 9.52 -4.61 3.12
CA SER A 255 10.42 -5.76 3.25
C SER A 255 10.75 -6.41 1.91
N ILE A 256 10.18 -5.93 0.80
CA ILE A 256 10.42 -6.48 -0.54
C ILE A 256 11.76 -5.96 -1.06
N ASN A 257 12.56 -6.85 -1.64
CA ASN A 257 13.83 -6.49 -2.25
C ASN A 257 13.63 -5.43 -3.36
N GLY A 258 14.46 -4.39 -3.33
CA GLY A 258 14.39 -3.27 -4.27
C GLY A 258 13.47 -2.14 -3.84
N VAL A 259 12.62 -2.34 -2.81
CA VAL A 259 11.90 -1.23 -2.19
C VAL A 259 12.84 -0.48 -1.25
N MET A 260 12.94 0.83 -1.42
CA MET A 260 13.76 1.69 -0.58
C MET A 260 12.88 2.44 0.41
N ASP A 261 13.14 2.28 1.71
CA ASP A 261 12.55 3.14 2.73
C ASP A 261 13.21 4.52 2.66
N VAL A 262 12.42 5.55 2.40
CA VAL A 262 12.87 6.95 2.28
C VAL A 262 12.22 7.86 3.32
N THR A 263 11.73 7.27 4.40
CA THR A 263 11.00 7.99 5.46
C THR A 263 11.82 9.12 6.06
N ASP A 264 13.10 8.86 6.37
CA ASP A 264 13.93 9.85 7.06
C ASP A 264 14.39 10.99 6.15
N GLN A 265 14.60 10.71 4.85
CA GLN A 265 14.85 11.73 3.84
C GLN A 265 13.67 12.69 3.71
N LEU A 266 12.44 12.17 3.69
CA LEU A 266 11.24 13.01 3.65
C LEU A 266 11.02 13.77 4.95
N ARG A 267 11.35 13.21 6.11
CA ARG A 267 11.31 13.93 7.39
C ARG A 267 12.30 15.09 7.42
N ALA A 268 13.52 14.87 6.92
CA ALA A 268 14.53 15.92 6.81
C ALA A 268 14.06 17.04 5.85
N ALA A 269 13.47 16.69 4.71
CA ALA A 269 12.88 17.67 3.79
C ALA A 269 11.71 18.44 4.42
N GLN A 270 10.81 17.75 5.13
CA GLN A 270 9.69 18.39 5.84
C GLN A 270 10.20 19.37 6.90
N ALA A 271 11.23 19.00 7.67
CA ALA A 271 11.82 19.88 8.68
C ALA A 271 12.53 21.10 8.08
N PHE A 272 13.12 20.97 6.89
CA PHE A 272 13.72 22.10 6.17
C PHE A 272 12.69 23.11 5.65
N MET A 273 11.47 22.64 5.37
CA MET A 273 10.37 23.47 4.83
C MET A 273 9.51 24.14 5.92
N ALA A 274 9.72 23.79 7.20
CA ALA A 274 8.99 24.32 8.35
C ALA A 274 9.57 25.66 8.83
#